data_AF-A0A674MEM9-F1
#
_entry.id   AF-A0A674MEM9-F1
#
_cell.length_a   1.000
_cell.length_b   1.000
_cell.length_c   1.000
_cell.angle_alpha   90.00
_cell.angle_beta   90.00
_cell.angle_gamma   90.00
#
_symmetry.space_group_name_H-M   'P 1'
#
loop_
_entity.id
_entity.type
_entity.pdbx_description
1 polymer ?
#
loop_
_entity_poly.entity_id
_entity_poly.type
_entity_poly.pdbx_seq_one_letter_code
_entity_poly.pdbx_strand_id
1 'polypeptide(L)'
;GLVRSAFSLKVQVVGARSHRRISTARVDVYVNYSRTYTVLTGDDGGVLLNITYRTVAPVTVVVSKDGYLPTALPYKANRLPIFSSVTVSLLALNQGNIWLYEDSVLIRGRSSDTSSWPVVQFPKSLLNLTDSGDITEVKAYLSVPQLREDSFQNAPGIMESTSGMCVSLDEPAVTL
;
A
#
# COMPACT_ATOMS: atom_id res chain seq x y z
N GLY A 1 -2.22 24.67 -31.36
CA GLY A 1 -2.27 23.31 -30.79
C GLY A 1 -1.60 23.33 -29.43
N LEU A 2 -2.16 22.66 -28.42
CA LEU A 2 -1.57 22.66 -27.07
C LEU A 2 -0.34 21.73 -27.05
N VAL A 3 0.84 22.29 -26.79
CA VAL A 3 2.08 21.51 -26.66
C VAL A 3 1.99 20.62 -25.43
N ARG A 4 2.10 19.31 -25.61
CA ARG A 4 2.25 18.34 -24.51
C ARG A 4 3.74 18.24 -24.19
N SER A 5 4.09 18.43 -22.94
CA SER A 5 5.44 18.23 -22.43
C SER A 5 5.48 16.92 -21.65
N ALA A 6 6.66 16.33 -21.53
CA ALA A 6 6.86 15.07 -20.85
C ALA A 6 8.13 15.10 -19.99
N PHE A 7 8.15 14.28 -18.94
CA PHE A 7 9.33 14.07 -18.11
C PHE A 7 9.49 12.61 -17.74
N SER A 8 10.74 12.20 -17.52
CA SER A 8 11.05 10.84 -17.10
C SER A 8 10.98 10.72 -15.57
N LEU A 9 10.19 9.77 -15.08
CA LEU A 9 10.06 9.44 -13.65
C LEU A 9 10.59 8.03 -13.40
N LYS A 10 11.71 7.94 -12.66
CA LYS A 10 12.20 6.68 -12.10
C LYS A 10 11.61 6.48 -10.70
N VAL A 11 10.96 5.35 -10.48
CA VAL A 11 10.48 4.94 -9.16
C VAL A 11 11.24 3.68 -8.75
N GLN A 12 11.91 3.73 -7.60
CA GLN A 12 12.56 2.57 -6.97
C GLN A 12 11.77 2.18 -5.73
N VAL A 13 11.38 0.92 -5.61
CA VAL A 13 10.63 0.41 -4.45
C VAL A 13 11.54 -0.47 -3.60
N VAL A 14 11.57 -0.19 -2.30
CA VAL A 14 12.39 -0.90 -1.32
C VAL A 14 11.61 -1.27 -0.07
N GLY A 15 12.04 -2.32 0.63
CA GLY A 15 11.52 -2.65 1.96
C GLY A 15 12.04 -1.66 3.00
N ALA A 16 11.15 -1.09 3.82
CA ALA A 16 11.50 -0.06 4.80
C ALA A 16 12.55 -0.50 5.84
N ARG A 17 12.60 -1.80 6.18
CA ARG A 17 13.57 -2.36 7.15
C ARG A 17 14.70 -3.13 6.49
N SER A 18 14.39 -3.91 5.46
CA SER A 18 15.37 -4.77 4.81
C SER A 18 16.20 -4.02 3.77
N HIS A 19 15.75 -2.84 3.33
CA HIS A 19 16.27 -2.08 2.18
C HIS A 19 16.37 -2.90 0.88
N ARG A 20 15.76 -4.09 0.85
CA ARG A 20 15.74 -4.95 -0.33
C ARG A 20 14.80 -4.37 -1.37
N ARG A 21 15.19 -4.48 -2.63
CA ARG A 21 14.38 -4.11 -3.80
C ARG A 21 13.15 -5.00 -3.86
N ILE A 22 12.00 -4.41 -4.17
CA ILE A 22 10.72 -5.11 -4.22
C ILE A 22 10.23 -5.15 -5.67
N SER A 23 10.30 -6.33 -6.28
CA SER A 23 9.72 -6.61 -7.59
C SER A 23 8.21 -6.77 -7.52
N THR A 24 7.53 -6.63 -8.66
CA THR A 24 6.08 -6.79 -8.81
C THR A 24 5.26 -5.98 -7.81
N ALA A 25 5.78 -4.82 -7.38
CA ALA A 25 5.01 -3.81 -6.65
C ALA A 25 4.25 -2.97 -7.67
N ARG A 26 2.97 -2.71 -7.42
CA ARG A 26 2.15 -1.84 -8.24
C ARG A 26 2.52 -0.40 -7.95
N VAL A 27 2.78 0.37 -9.00
CA VAL A 27 3.04 1.80 -9.00
C VAL A 27 1.92 2.47 -9.78
N ASP A 28 1.05 3.18 -9.07
CA ASP A 28 0.04 4.06 -9.64
C ASP A 28 0.54 5.50 -9.60
N VAL A 29 0.49 6.20 -10.74
CA VAL A 29 0.83 7.63 -10.82
C VAL A 29 -0.43 8.43 -11.09
N TYR A 30 -0.72 9.34 -10.16
CA TYR A 30 -1.81 10.29 -10.27
C TYR A 30 -1.27 11.63 -10.74
N VAL A 31 -1.81 12.17 -11.81
CA VAL A 31 -1.50 13.53 -12.29
C VAL A 31 -2.76 14.35 -12.18
N ASN A 32 -2.70 15.46 -11.45
CA ASN A 32 -3.88 16.27 -11.13
C ASN A 32 -5.01 15.41 -10.54
N TYR A 33 -4.66 14.56 -9.57
CA TYR A 33 -5.59 13.67 -8.85
C TYR A 33 -6.29 12.58 -9.69
N SER A 34 -5.99 12.48 -10.99
CA SER A 34 -6.46 11.41 -11.86
C SER A 34 -5.38 10.35 -12.05
N ARG A 35 -5.73 9.06 -11.92
CA ARG A 35 -4.79 7.95 -12.14
C ARG A 35 -4.47 7.84 -13.63
N THR A 36 -3.25 8.18 -14.01
CA THR A 36 -2.83 8.25 -15.42
C THR A 36 -1.97 7.04 -15.82
N TYR A 37 -1.22 6.49 -14.87
CA TYR A 37 -0.35 5.33 -15.11
C TYR A 37 -0.54 4.29 -14.02
N THR A 38 -0.45 3.02 -14.43
CA THR A 38 -0.36 1.85 -13.56
C THR A 38 0.69 0.94 -14.17
N VAL A 39 1.70 0.57 -13.38
CA VAL A 39 2.78 -0.32 -13.83
C VAL A 39 3.28 -1.15 -12.66
N LEU A 40 3.90 -2.30 -12.95
CA LEU A 40 4.58 -3.10 -11.94
C LEU A 40 6.10 -2.82 -11.96
N THR A 41 6.75 -2.87 -10.81
CA THR A 41 8.22 -2.85 -10.75
C THR A 41 8.81 -4.12 -11.34
N GLY A 42 9.95 -4.00 -12.01
CA GLY A 42 10.73 -5.13 -12.51
C GLY A 42 11.48 -5.87 -11.39
N ASP A 43 12.30 -6.84 -11.77
CA ASP A 43 13.10 -7.67 -10.84
C ASP A 43 14.09 -6.85 -10.01
N ASP A 44 14.52 -5.71 -10.53
CA ASP A 44 15.38 -4.75 -9.84
C ASP A 44 14.60 -3.84 -8.87
N GLY A 45 13.29 -4.06 -8.72
CA GLY A 45 12.37 -3.26 -7.91
C GLY A 45 12.16 -1.84 -8.43
N GLY A 46 12.54 -1.56 -9.67
CA GLY A 46 12.44 -0.26 -10.29
C GLY A 46 11.44 -0.23 -11.44
N VAL A 47 11.03 0.99 -11.81
CA VAL A 47 10.34 1.27 -13.07
C VAL A 47 10.68 2.68 -13.56
N LEU A 48 10.73 2.85 -14.88
CA LEU A 48 10.90 4.14 -15.54
C LEU A 48 9.65 4.46 -16.36
N LEU A 49 9.04 5.61 -16.07
CA LEU A 49 7.79 6.08 -16.69
C LEU A 49 8.04 7.39 -17.43
N ASN A 50 7.40 7.59 -18.57
CA ASN A 50 7.39 8.87 -19.26
C ASN A 50 6.06 9.61 -18.99
N ILE A 51 6.08 10.55 -18.06
CA ILE A 51 4.91 11.25 -17.56
C ILE A 51 4.58 12.42 -18.49
N THR A 52 3.41 12.37 -19.13
CA THR A 52 2.93 13.42 -20.02
C THR A 52 2.03 14.40 -19.26
N TYR A 53 2.23 15.69 -19.46
CA TYR A 53 1.45 16.75 -18.83
C TYR A 53 1.18 17.90 -19.80
N ARG A 54 0.11 18.65 -19.53
CA ARG A 54 -0.28 19.85 -20.31
C ARG A 54 0.15 21.13 -19.62
N THR A 55 0.07 21.14 -18.29
CA THR A 55 0.42 22.25 -17.41
C THR A 55 1.12 21.69 -16.17
N VAL A 56 1.78 22.55 -15.41
CA VAL A 56 2.27 22.20 -14.07
C VAL A 56 1.07 21.71 -13.23
N ALA A 57 1.17 20.50 -12.68
CA ALA A 57 0.13 19.90 -11.85
C ALA A 57 0.75 19.04 -10.75
N PRO A 58 0.03 18.82 -9.62
CA PRO A 58 0.47 17.87 -8.61
C PRO A 58 0.59 16.47 -9.18
N VAL A 59 1.63 15.75 -8.77
CA VAL A 59 1.85 14.33 -9.09
C VAL A 59 1.90 13.55 -7.78
N THR A 60 1.19 12.44 -7.69
CA THR A 60 1.29 11.53 -6.55
C THR A 60 1.67 10.14 -7.05
N VAL A 61 2.75 9.60 -6.51
CA VAL A 61 3.14 8.21 -6.73
C VAL A 61 2.57 7.37 -5.58
N VAL A 62 1.72 6.41 -5.88
CA VAL A 62 1.19 5.45 -4.90
C VAL A 62 1.79 4.09 -5.22
N VAL A 63 2.39 3.47 -4.21
CA VAL A 63 2.98 2.13 -4.35
C VAL A 63 2.25 1.17 -3.43
N SER A 64 1.85 0.02 -3.97
CA SER A 64 1.18 -1.05 -3.23
C SER A 64 1.71 -2.43 -3.62
N LYS A 65 1.66 -3.36 -2.67
CA LYS A 65 1.98 -4.78 -2.86
C LYS A 65 1.35 -5.58 -1.72
N ASP A 66 0.85 -6.77 -2.02
CA ASP A 66 0.29 -7.66 -1.00
C ASP A 66 1.31 -7.98 0.09
N GLY A 67 0.84 -7.98 1.33
CA GLY A 67 1.69 -8.12 2.51
C GLY A 67 2.52 -6.88 2.85
N TYR A 68 2.24 -5.72 2.23
CA TYR A 68 2.86 -4.44 2.57
C TYR A 68 1.82 -3.35 2.77
N LEU A 69 2.11 -2.38 3.64
CA LEU A 69 1.31 -1.18 3.77
C LEU A 69 1.53 -0.28 2.54
N PRO A 70 0.46 0.15 1.83
CA PRO A 70 0.60 1.09 0.73
C PRO A 70 1.23 2.42 1.17
N THR A 71 2.09 2.98 0.33
CA THR A 71 2.74 4.27 0.58
C THR A 71 2.46 5.23 -0.57
N ALA A 72 2.11 6.47 -0.24
CA ALA A 72 1.97 7.55 -1.21
C ALA A 72 3.09 8.59 -1.04
N LEU A 73 3.63 9.06 -2.16
CA LEU A 73 4.60 10.13 -2.23
C LEU A 73 4.01 11.28 -3.07
N PRO A 74 3.43 12.31 -2.44
CA PRO A 74 2.95 13.49 -3.14
C PRO A 74 4.14 14.37 -3.56
N TYR A 75 4.07 14.90 -4.77
CA TYR A 75 5.01 15.86 -5.32
C TYR A 75 4.26 17.04 -5.93
N LYS A 76 4.42 18.21 -5.31
CA LYS A 76 3.92 19.47 -5.84
C LYS A 76 5.08 20.28 -6.40
N ALA A 77 5.22 20.24 -7.71
CA ALA A 77 6.25 20.99 -8.40
C ALA A 77 5.77 22.41 -8.69
N ASN A 78 6.65 23.41 -8.49
CA ASN A 78 6.43 24.77 -9.00
C ASN A 78 6.97 24.94 -10.43
N ARG A 79 7.70 23.93 -10.93
CA ARG A 79 8.28 23.84 -12.27
C ARG A 79 8.31 22.39 -12.70
N LEU A 80 8.27 22.12 -13.99
CA LEU A 80 8.27 20.76 -14.50
C LEU A 80 9.70 20.24 -14.62
N PRO A 81 10.03 19.12 -13.94
CA PRO A 81 11.33 18.49 -14.12
C PRO A 81 11.43 17.91 -15.52
N ILE A 82 12.66 17.74 -16.01
CA ILE A 82 12.94 16.91 -17.21
C ILE A 82 13.15 15.44 -16.83
N PHE A 83 13.60 15.20 -15.59
CA PHE A 83 13.82 13.89 -15.00
C PHE A 83 13.58 13.98 -13.48
N SER A 84 13.00 12.93 -12.90
CA SER A 84 12.84 12.78 -11.46
C SER A 84 13.12 11.33 -11.08
N SER A 85 13.80 11.12 -9.95
CA SER A 85 14.05 9.80 -9.39
C SER A 85 13.63 9.80 -7.94
N VAL A 86 12.75 8.87 -7.57
CA VAL A 86 12.22 8.73 -6.21
C VAL A 86 12.39 7.31 -5.72
N THR A 87 12.65 7.18 -4.42
CA THR A 87 12.67 5.89 -3.72
C THR A 87 11.48 5.85 -2.77
N VAL A 88 10.63 4.83 -2.90
CA VAL A 88 9.46 4.62 -2.04
C VAL A 88 9.67 3.38 -1.19
N SER A 89 9.56 3.54 0.12
CA SER A 89 9.72 2.45 1.08
C SER A 89 8.36 1.84 1.45
N LEU A 90 8.24 0.52 1.30
CA LEU A 90 7.07 -0.24 1.75
C LEU A 90 7.37 -0.92 3.08
N LEU A 91 6.45 -0.78 4.04
CA LEU A 91 6.51 -1.47 5.32
C LEU A 91 5.85 -2.85 5.17
N ALA A 92 6.61 -3.92 5.38
CA ALA A 92 6.05 -5.27 5.37
C ALA A 92 5.07 -5.44 6.54
N LEU A 93 3.92 -6.01 6.25
CA LEU A 93 2.92 -6.40 7.23
C LEU A 93 3.21 -7.83 7.69
N ASN A 94 3.01 -8.08 8.98
CA ASN A 94 3.13 -9.43 9.49
C ASN A 94 1.80 -10.14 9.27
N GLN A 95 1.82 -11.24 8.52
CA GLN A 95 0.64 -12.08 8.40
C GLN A 95 0.27 -12.63 9.78
N GLY A 96 -0.99 -12.45 10.17
CA GLY A 96 -1.57 -12.99 11.38
C GLY A 96 -2.31 -14.29 11.12
N ASN A 97 -2.45 -15.08 12.17
CA ASN A 97 -3.39 -16.18 12.24
C ASN A 97 -4.80 -15.61 12.51
N ILE A 98 -5.81 -16.15 11.83
CA ILE A 98 -7.21 -15.77 12.02
C ILE A 98 -8.01 -16.95 12.56
N TRP A 99 -8.87 -16.70 13.54
CA TRP A 99 -9.90 -17.62 14.01
C TRP A 99 -11.25 -16.95 13.86
N LEU A 100 -12.18 -17.66 13.22
CA LEU A 100 -13.58 -17.25 13.09
C LEU A 100 -14.39 -18.07 14.07
N TYR A 101 -14.95 -17.41 15.08
CA TYR A 101 -15.93 -17.97 16.00
C TYR A 101 -17.34 -17.58 15.53
N GLU A 102 -18.36 -18.14 16.18
CA GLU A 102 -19.76 -17.85 15.87
C GLU A 102 -20.07 -16.35 15.97
N ASP A 103 -19.53 -15.68 17.00
CA ASP A 103 -19.83 -14.31 17.38
C ASP A 103 -18.67 -13.32 17.15
N SER A 104 -17.46 -13.82 16.94
CA SER A 104 -16.24 -13.01 16.99
C SER A 104 -15.15 -13.49 16.03
N VAL A 105 -14.27 -12.55 15.69
CA VAL A 105 -13.09 -12.78 14.87
C VAL A 105 -11.87 -12.45 15.73
N LEU A 106 -10.92 -13.38 15.80
CA LEU A 106 -9.66 -13.21 16.52
C LEU A 106 -8.50 -13.22 15.52
N ILE A 107 -7.63 -12.22 15.58
CA ILE A 107 -6.40 -12.15 14.80
C ILE A 107 -5.20 -12.06 15.76
N ARG A 108 -4.20 -12.93 15.57
CA ARG A 108 -2.91 -12.85 16.30
C ARG A 108 -1.72 -12.86 15.35
N GLY A 109 -0.69 -12.09 15.68
CA GLY A 109 0.57 -12.10 14.92
C GLY A 109 1.29 -13.45 14.95
N ARG A 110 2.09 -13.75 13.91
CA ARG A 110 2.79 -15.03 13.72
C ARG A 110 4.29 -14.92 14.08
N SER A 111 4.69 -15.19 15.33
CA SER A 111 6.07 -15.65 15.66
C SER A 111 6.19 -16.27 17.07
N SER A 112 7.31 -16.98 17.28
CA SER A 112 7.61 -17.89 18.39
C SER A 112 8.08 -17.22 19.69
N ASP A 113 8.39 -15.92 19.68
CA ASP A 113 8.97 -15.24 20.84
C ASP A 113 7.92 -14.42 21.61
N THR A 114 8.04 -14.39 22.93
CA THR A 114 6.98 -14.24 23.92
C THR A 114 6.33 -12.84 24.06
N SER A 115 5.07 -12.85 24.52
CA SER A 115 4.25 -11.80 25.20
C SER A 115 3.88 -10.46 24.54
N SER A 116 4.38 -10.10 23.36
CA SER A 116 4.16 -8.76 22.77
C SER A 116 3.34 -8.72 21.47
N TRP A 117 2.62 -9.79 21.15
CA TRP A 117 1.92 -9.89 19.86
C TRP A 117 0.69 -8.97 19.80
N PRO A 118 0.51 -8.24 18.69
CA PRO A 118 -0.76 -7.59 18.43
C PRO A 118 -1.85 -8.67 18.36
N VAL A 119 -2.85 -8.52 19.22
CA VAL A 119 -4.07 -9.32 19.24
C VAL A 119 -5.21 -8.36 18.99
N VAL A 120 -6.06 -8.70 18.03
CA VAL A 120 -7.29 -7.95 17.76
C VAL A 120 -8.44 -8.94 17.80
N GLN A 121 -9.47 -8.62 18.58
CA GLN A 121 -10.72 -9.36 18.61
C GLN A 121 -11.87 -8.38 18.39
N PHE A 122 -12.80 -8.73 17.51
CA PHE A 122 -13.96 -7.90 17.22
C PHE A 122 -15.18 -8.77 16.84
N PRO A 123 -16.42 -8.26 16.98
CA PRO A 123 -17.61 -9.01 16.63
C PRO A 123 -17.63 -9.41 15.15
N LYS A 124 -18.02 -10.66 14.86
CA LYS A 124 -18.12 -11.17 13.48
C LYS A 124 -19.11 -10.36 12.64
N SER A 125 -20.13 -9.76 13.27
CA SER A 125 -21.11 -8.89 12.62
C SER A 125 -20.52 -7.63 11.98
N LEU A 126 -19.28 -7.25 12.32
CA LEU A 126 -18.56 -6.16 11.65
C LEU A 126 -17.92 -6.60 10.33
N LEU A 127 -17.79 -7.91 10.08
CA LEU A 127 -17.44 -8.42 8.77
C LEU A 127 -18.72 -8.64 7.99
N ASN A 128 -18.82 -8.01 6.81
CA ASN A 128 -19.91 -8.25 5.89
C ASN A 128 -19.64 -9.55 5.10
N LEU A 129 -19.48 -10.66 5.81
CA LEU A 129 -19.31 -11.99 5.21
C LEU A 129 -20.71 -12.44 4.78
N THR A 130 -20.91 -12.64 3.48
CA THR A 130 -22.13 -13.30 2.99
C THR A 130 -22.21 -14.70 3.60
N ASP A 131 -23.32 -15.00 4.28
CA ASP A 131 -23.55 -16.24 5.05
C ASP A 131 -23.53 -17.54 4.21
N SER A 132 -23.09 -17.53 2.95
CA SER A 132 -23.21 -18.68 2.04
C SER A 132 -22.25 -18.72 0.84
N GLY A 133 -21.16 -17.94 0.82
CA GLY A 133 -20.14 -18.06 -0.24
C GLY A 133 -19.03 -19.03 0.17
N ASP A 134 -18.56 -19.88 -0.74
CA ASP A 134 -17.34 -20.68 -0.58
C ASP A 134 -16.12 -19.75 -0.38
N ILE A 135 -15.87 -19.34 0.87
CA ILE A 135 -14.69 -18.54 1.23
C ILE A 135 -13.45 -19.40 0.98
N THR A 136 -12.72 -19.12 -0.10
CA THR A 136 -11.54 -19.89 -0.50
C THR A 136 -10.28 -19.46 0.25
N GLU A 137 -10.18 -18.18 0.63
CA GLU A 137 -9.00 -17.65 1.33
C GLU A 137 -9.33 -16.41 2.16
N VAL A 138 -8.83 -16.34 3.40
CA VAL A 138 -8.86 -15.13 4.23
C VAL A 138 -7.45 -14.87 4.77
N LYS A 139 -6.93 -13.67 4.52
CA LYS A 139 -5.63 -13.22 5.03
C LYS A 139 -5.84 -12.09 6.03
N ALA A 140 -5.17 -12.21 7.18
CA ALA A 140 -5.10 -11.15 8.16
C ALA A 140 -3.67 -10.62 8.23
N TYR A 141 -3.52 -9.30 8.32
CA TYR A 141 -2.23 -8.63 8.41
C TYR A 141 -2.24 -7.68 9.61
N LEU A 142 -1.16 -7.70 10.38
CA LEU A 142 -0.97 -6.84 11.53
C LEU A 142 0.31 -6.01 11.36
N SER A 143 0.22 -4.74 11.73
CA SER A 143 1.35 -3.83 11.85
C SER A 143 1.38 -3.24 13.24
N VAL A 144 2.58 -3.13 13.83
CA VAL A 144 2.77 -2.38 15.07
C VAL A 144 3.01 -0.92 14.67
N PRO A 145 2.27 0.06 15.23
CA PRO A 145 2.55 1.47 15.00
C PRO A 145 4.01 1.76 15.37
N GLN A 146 4.76 2.33 14.44
CA GLN A 146 6.08 2.85 14.74
C GLN A 146 5.96 4.36 14.78
N LEU A 147 6.35 4.96 15.92
CA LEU A 147 6.51 6.40 16.01
C LEU A 147 7.56 6.80 14.97
N ARG A 148 7.12 7.42 13.86
CA ARG A 148 8.03 8.01 12.87
C ARG A 148 8.33 9.43 13.34
N GLU A 149 9.59 9.73 13.64
CA GLU A 149 10.04 11.09 13.97
C GLU A 149 9.81 12.09 12.81
N ASP A 150 9.70 11.61 11.57
CA ASP A 150 9.47 12.45 10.38
C ASP A 150 8.16 12.09 9.66
N SER A 151 7.03 12.28 10.34
CA SER A 151 5.71 12.15 9.71
C SER A 151 5.49 13.27 8.70
N PHE A 152 5.55 12.94 7.41
CA PHE A 152 5.01 13.78 6.34
C PHE A 152 3.53 14.03 6.62
N GLN A 153 3.25 15.25 7.03
CA GLN A 153 1.92 15.81 7.20
C GLN A 153 1.12 15.60 5.90
N ASN A 154 -0.10 15.10 6.05
CA ASN A 154 -1.13 14.90 5.01
C ASN A 154 -1.24 13.50 4.39
N ALA A 155 -1.60 12.53 5.23
CA ALA A 155 -2.64 11.57 4.83
C ALA A 155 -3.97 12.07 5.42
N PRO A 156 -4.87 12.67 4.62
CA PRO A 156 -6.21 12.98 5.11
C PRO A 156 -6.95 11.65 5.29
N GLY A 157 -7.18 11.24 6.54
CA GLY A 157 -8.06 10.12 6.84
C GLY A 157 -7.70 9.20 8.01
N ILE A 158 -6.51 9.30 8.61
CA ILE A 158 -6.18 8.48 9.79
C ILE A 158 -6.31 9.36 11.03
N MET A 159 -7.49 9.37 11.65
CA MET A 159 -7.61 9.81 13.04
C MET A 159 -6.73 8.91 13.90
N GLU A 160 -5.93 9.57 14.75
CA GLU A 160 -5.15 8.97 15.80
C GLU A 160 -5.99 7.96 16.59
N SER A 161 -5.64 6.69 16.44
CA SER A 161 -6.13 5.56 17.21
C SER A 161 -4.95 4.59 17.35
N THR A 162 -4.69 4.14 18.57
CA THR A 162 -3.49 3.41 19.00
C THR A 162 -3.31 2.03 18.31
N SER A 163 -4.13 1.68 17.31
CA SER A 163 -3.91 0.51 16.46
C SER A 163 -4.64 0.67 15.13
N GLY A 164 -3.91 0.85 14.03
CA GLY A 164 -4.47 0.76 12.67
C GLY A 164 -4.62 -0.70 12.25
N MET A 165 -5.81 -1.08 11.77
CA MET A 165 -6.16 -2.43 11.34
C MET A 165 -6.54 -2.40 9.85
N CYS A 166 -5.98 -3.31 9.04
CA CYS A 166 -6.28 -3.43 7.61
C CYS A 166 -6.64 -4.89 7.30
N VAL A 167 -7.91 -5.14 6.97
CA VAL A 167 -8.36 -6.43 6.42
C VAL A 167 -8.46 -6.27 4.91
N SER A 168 -7.79 -7.15 4.17
CA SER A 168 -7.99 -7.28 2.72
C SER A 168 -8.70 -8.62 2.48
N LEU A 169 -9.89 -8.56 1.90
CA LEU A 169 -10.60 -9.72 1.38
C LEU A 169 -10.28 -9.81 -0.12
N ASP A 170 -9.77 -10.96 -0.55
CA ASP A 170 -9.60 -11.27 -1.98
C ASP A 170 -10.81 -12.14 -2.38
N GLU A 171 -11.57 -11.72 -3.40
CA GLU A 171 -12.56 -12.59 -4.02
C GLU A 171 -11.85 -13.55 -4.99
N PRO A 172 -12.32 -14.80 -5.13
CA PRO A 172 -11.69 -15.74 -6.04
C PRO A 172 -11.79 -15.24 -7.48
N ALA A 173 -10.63 -15.14 -8.13
CA ALA A 173 -10.56 -15.10 -9.58
C ALA A 173 -11.08 -16.45 -10.11
N VAL A 174 -12.32 -16.47 -10.60
CA VAL A 174 -12.82 -17.58 -11.42
C VAL A 174 -11.90 -17.69 -12.63
N THR A 175 -11.07 -18.72 -12.66
CA THR A 175 -10.38 -19.18 -13.86
C THR A 175 -11.10 -20.45 -14.32
N LEU A 176 -11.50 -20.44 -15.60
CA LEU A 176 -12.33 -21.42 -16.30
C LEU A 176 -12.07 -22.88 -15.96
#